data_AF-U7QQZ8-F1
#
_entry.id   AF-U7QQZ8-F1
#
_cell.length_a   1.000
_cell.length_b   1.000
_cell.length_c   1.000
_cell.angle_alpha   90.00
_cell.angle_beta   90.00
_cell.angle_gamma   90.00
#
_symmetry.space_group_name_H-M   'P 1'
#
loop_
_entity.id
_entity.type
_entity.pdbx_description
1 polymer ?
#
loop_
_entity_poly.entity_id
_entity_poly.type
_entity_poly.pdbx_seq_one_letter_code
_entity_poly.pdbx_strand_id
1 'polypeptide(L)'
;MTLTLDKLPASCGIKKLCCYFNESDKVQVVRISNIQNWYLERVVFPQEDFLFEAPSQAELEVYQDANEGVQLLAKHSCSSLQVEEGNEPKSANSSNS
;
A
#
# COMPACT_ATOMS: atom_id res chain seq x y z
N MET A 1 8.43 -12.62 20.15
CA MET A 1 9.34 -12.11 19.10
C MET A 1 8.70 -10.86 18.56
N THR A 2 9.27 -9.69 18.85
CA THR A 2 8.69 -8.41 18.37
C THR A 2 9.74 -7.79 17.47
N LEU A 3 9.63 -8.03 16.16
CA LEU A 3 10.45 -7.34 15.18
C LEU A 3 9.81 -5.98 14.93
N THR A 4 10.19 -4.97 15.72
CA THR A 4 9.88 -3.57 15.40
C THR A 4 10.81 -3.09 14.29
N LEU A 5 10.59 -3.58 13.06
CA LEU A 5 11.19 -3.05 11.84
C LEU A 5 10.21 -2.18 11.03
N ASP A 6 9.15 -1.68 11.67
CA ASP A 6 8.16 -0.81 11.03
C ASP A 6 8.73 0.57 10.67
N LYS A 7 9.83 1.00 11.32
CA LYS A 7 10.48 2.28 10.99
C LYS A 7 11.32 2.10 9.73
N LEU A 8 10.83 2.69 8.64
CA LEU A 8 11.59 2.89 7.40
C LEU A 8 13.02 3.39 7.70
N PRO A 9 14.06 2.72 7.18
CA PRO A 9 15.43 3.15 7.38
C PRO A 9 15.63 4.56 6.79
N ALA A 10 16.35 5.41 7.51
CA ALA A 10 16.58 6.81 7.12
C ALA A 10 17.33 6.95 5.78
N SER A 11 17.99 5.88 5.32
CA SER A 11 18.69 5.81 4.03
C SER A 11 17.76 5.57 2.84
N CYS A 12 16.46 5.31 3.06
CA CYS A 12 15.53 4.92 2.01
C CYS A 12 14.87 6.12 1.34
N GLY A 13 15.61 6.82 0.46
CA GLY A 13 15.09 7.77 -0.54
C GLY A 13 14.00 8.76 -0.07
N ILE A 14 13.22 9.25 -1.02
CA ILE A 14 12.02 10.06 -0.74
C ILE A 14 10.87 9.11 -0.43
N LYS A 15 10.30 9.24 0.77
CA LYS A 15 9.10 8.50 1.19
C LYS A 15 7.87 9.10 0.51
N LYS A 16 6.97 8.23 0.08
CA LYS A 16 5.66 8.58 -0.47
C LYS A 16 4.57 7.98 0.41
N LEU A 17 3.53 8.76 0.66
CA LEU A 17 2.31 8.26 1.25
C LEU A 17 1.56 7.45 0.21
N CYS A 18 1.24 6.20 0.54
CA CYS A 18 0.52 5.26 -0.30
C CYS A 18 -0.77 4.83 0.40
N CYS A 19 -1.80 4.52 -0.37
CA CYS A 19 -3.05 3.96 0.14
C CYS A 19 -3.39 2.67 -0.61
N TYR A 20 -3.68 1.62 0.14
CA TYR A 20 -4.24 0.38 -0.38
C TYR A 20 -5.65 0.18 0.19
N PHE A 21 -6.63 -0.09 -0.66
CA PHE A 21 -7.99 -0.40 -0.23
C PHE A 21 -8.28 -1.88 -0.44
N ASN A 22 -8.72 -2.57 0.61
CA ASN A 22 -9.15 -3.95 0.49
C ASN A 22 -10.59 -4.02 -0.04
N GLU A 23 -10.72 -4.14 -1.36
CA GLU A 23 -12.01 -4.31 -2.04
C GLU A 23 -12.68 -5.67 -1.77
N SER A 24 -11.99 -6.63 -1.14
CA SER A 24 -12.54 -7.95 -0.84
C SER A 24 -13.51 -7.92 0.35
N ASP A 25 -14.28 -9.00 0.47
CA ASP A 25 -15.09 -9.37 1.64
C ASP A 25 -14.30 -10.20 2.66
N LYS A 26 -13.01 -10.45 2.43
CA LYS A 26 -12.12 -11.23 3.29
C LYS A 26 -10.98 -10.41 3.86
N VAL A 27 -10.47 -10.86 5.00
CA VAL A 27 -9.27 -10.31 5.63
C VAL A 27 -8.06 -10.63 4.75
N GLN A 28 -7.19 -9.63 4.57
CA GLN A 28 -5.97 -9.76 3.80
C GLN A 28 -4.75 -9.41 4.65
N VAL A 29 -3.61 -9.97 4.32
CA VAL A 29 -2.31 -9.61 4.88
C VAL A 29 -1.49 -8.95 3.79
N VAL A 30 -1.11 -7.70 4.01
CA VAL A 30 -0.26 -6.96 3.09
C VAL A 30 1.17 -6.91 3.60
N ARG A 31 2.15 -7.04 2.69
CA ARG A 31 3.56 -7.15 3.03
C ARG A 31 4.43 -6.36 2.07
N ILE A 32 5.48 -5.74 2.59
CA ILE A 32 6.61 -5.21 1.83
C ILE A 32 7.88 -5.87 2.35
N SER A 33 8.59 -6.54 1.45
CA SER A 33 9.85 -7.24 1.79
C SER A 33 10.97 -7.06 0.77
N ASN A 34 10.71 -6.29 -0.30
CA ASN A 34 11.66 -6.07 -1.38
C ASN A 34 12.67 -4.94 -1.08
N ILE A 35 12.56 -4.27 0.07
CA ILE A 35 13.47 -3.20 0.50
C ILE A 35 14.46 -3.75 1.52
N GLN A 36 15.75 -3.56 1.26
CA GLN A 36 16.80 -4.02 2.15
C GLN A 36 16.69 -3.37 3.53
N ASN A 37 16.79 -4.18 4.60
CA ASN A 37 16.71 -3.75 6.00
C ASN A 37 15.38 -3.07 6.38
N TRP A 38 14.30 -3.33 5.64
CA TRP A 38 12.96 -2.87 5.96
C TRP A 38 11.95 -3.99 5.71
N TYR A 39 11.02 -4.19 6.65
CA TYR A 39 9.94 -5.15 6.52
C TYR A 39 8.67 -4.51 7.06
N LEU A 40 7.62 -4.56 6.27
CA LEU A 40 6.28 -4.14 6.68
C LEU A 40 5.35 -5.32 6.47
N GLU A 41 4.53 -5.61 7.47
CA GLU A 41 3.45 -6.58 7.39
C GLU A 41 2.28 -6.07 8.23
N ARG A 42 1.08 -6.06 7.64
CA ARG A 42 -0.14 -5.60 8.29
C ARG A 42 -1.34 -6.42 7.83
N VAL A 43 -2.32 -6.54 8.73
CA VAL A 43 -3.64 -7.09 8.42
C VAL A 43 -4.52 -5.93 7.95
N VAL A 44 -5.28 -6.14 6.87
CA VAL A 44 -6.25 -5.20 6.32
C VAL A 44 -7.62 -5.87 6.28
N PHE A 45 -8.59 -5.31 6.99
CA PHE A 45 -9.95 -5.84 7.05
C PHE A 45 -10.72 -5.59 5.75
N PRO A 46 -11.81 -6.34 5.50
CA PRO A 46 -12.69 -6.06 4.38
C PRO A 46 -13.13 -4.60 4.36
N GLN A 47 -13.05 -3.97 3.19
CA GLN A 47 -13.47 -2.57 2.99
C GLN A 47 -12.70 -1.56 3.87
N GLU A 48 -11.46 -1.87 4.25
CA GLU A 48 -10.58 -0.98 5.01
C GLU A 48 -9.52 -0.34 4.10
N ASP A 49 -9.26 0.96 4.35
CA ASP A 49 -8.12 1.68 3.80
C ASP A 49 -6.87 1.48 4.66
N PHE A 50 -5.80 1.04 4.03
CA PHE A 50 -4.48 0.93 4.63
C PHE A 50 -3.54 2.01 4.08
N LEU A 51 -3.32 3.04 4.89
CA LEU A 51 -2.36 4.10 4.62
C LEU A 51 -0.98 3.74 5.18
N PHE A 52 0.06 3.90 4.36
CA PHE A 52 1.43 3.63 4.77
C PHE A 52 2.43 4.51 4.02
N GLU A 53 3.59 4.73 4.62
CA GLU A 53 4.71 5.36 3.94
C GLU A 53 5.62 4.29 3.35
N ALA A 54 6.12 4.53 2.14
CA ALA A 54 7.11 3.65 1.51
C ALA A 54 7.93 4.40 0.46
N PRO A 55 9.13 3.90 0.10
CA PRO A 55 9.86 4.35 -1.08
C PRO A 55 9.11 3.97 -2.36
N SER A 56 9.29 4.73 -3.45
CA SER A 56 8.60 4.44 -4.72
C SER A 56 8.91 3.05 -5.31
N GLN A 57 10.10 2.51 -5.06
CA GLN A 57 10.48 1.16 -5.50
C GLN A 57 9.93 0.02 -4.63
N ALA A 58 9.25 0.33 -3.51
CA ALA A 58 8.64 -0.70 -2.68
C ALA A 58 7.45 -1.34 -3.38
N GLU A 59 7.27 -2.64 -3.12
CA GLU A 59 6.19 -3.43 -3.70
C GLU A 59 5.34 -4.01 -2.57
N LEU A 60 4.05 -3.68 -2.59
CA LEU A 60 3.04 -4.20 -1.67
C LEU A 60 2.50 -5.52 -2.21
N GLU A 61 2.84 -6.61 -1.55
CA GLU A 61 2.29 -7.95 -1.78
C GLU A 61 0.99 -8.10 -0.97
N VAL A 62 -0.08 -8.60 -1.59
CA VAL A 62 -1.38 -8.83 -0.95
C VAL A 62 -1.65 -10.32 -0.87
N TYR A 63 -1.75 -10.84 0.34
CA TYR A 63 -2.05 -12.24 0.62
C TYR A 63 -3.45 -12.38 1.21
N GLN A 64 -4.12 -13.48 0.87
CA GLN A 64 -5.44 -13.80 1.41
C GLN A 64 -5.56 -15.31 1.63
N ASP A 65 -6.35 -15.69 2.63
CA ASP A 65 -6.73 -17.09 2.81
C ASP A 65 -7.60 -17.57 1.63
N ALA A 66 -7.18 -18.70 1.09
CA ALA A 66 -7.82 -19.48 0.04
C ALA A 66 -8.08 -20.91 0.53
N ASN A 67 -8.80 -21.70 -0.27
CA ASN A 67 -9.16 -23.08 0.09
C ASN A 67 -7.93 -24.00 0.29
N GLU A 68 -6.78 -23.62 -0.27
CA GLU A 68 -5.51 -24.35 -0.18
C GLU A 68 -4.42 -23.55 0.56
N GLY A 69 -4.81 -22.83 1.62
CA GLY A 69 -3.88 -22.06 2.46
C GLY A 69 -3.81 -20.59 2.07
N VAL A 70 -2.63 -19.96 2.17
CA VAL A 70 -2.44 -18.53 1.89
C VAL A 70 -1.99 -18.33 0.46
N GLN A 71 -2.70 -17.50 -0.30
CA GLN A 71 -2.38 -17.20 -1.69
C GLN A 71 -1.95 -15.73 -1.86
N LEU A 72 -0.88 -15.49 -2.62
CA LEU A 72 -0.54 -14.16 -3.13
C LEU A 72 -1.53 -13.77 -4.23
N LEU A 73 -2.36 -12.76 -3.98
CA LEU A 73 -3.37 -12.28 -4.91
C LEU A 73 -2.82 -11.24 -5.89
N ALA A 74 -2.05 -10.29 -5.36
CA ALA A 74 -1.59 -9.16 -6.13
C ALA A 74 -0.27 -8.62 -5.61
N LYS A 75 0.43 -7.88 -6.48
CA LYS A 75 1.63 -7.14 -6.15
C LYS A 75 1.54 -5.75 -6.77
N HIS A 76 1.53 -4.72 -5.94
CA HIS A 76 1.36 -3.34 -6.35
C HIS A 76 2.63 -2.53 -6.07
N SER A 77 3.06 -1.73 -7.04
CA SER A 77 4.14 -0.77 -6.79
C SER A 77 3.64 0.37 -5.89
N CYS A 78 4.48 0.89 -5.00
CA CYS A 78 4.11 2.07 -4.21
C CYS A 78 3.87 3.29 -5.08
N SER A 79 4.57 3.41 -6.22
CA SER A 79 4.29 4.44 -7.23
C SER A 79 2.85 4.42 -7.76
N SER A 80 2.22 3.24 -7.88
CA SER A 80 0.82 3.13 -8.34
C SER A 80 -0.21 3.32 -7.22
N LEU A 81 0.21 3.23 -5.97
CA LEU A 81 -0.65 3.41 -4.78
C LEU A 81 -0.46 4.80 -4.15
N GLN A 82 0.38 5.64 -4.74
CA GLN A 82 0.73 6.93 -4.18
C GLN A 82 -0.51 7.82 -4.09
N VAL A 83 -0.72 8.40 -2.92
CA VAL A 83 -1.75 9.42 -2.73
C VAL A 83 -1.26 10.70 -3.39
N GLU A 84 -2.05 11.24 -4.33
CA GLU A 84 -1.82 12.59 -4.85
C GLU A 84 -2.19 13.59 -3.75
N GLU A 85 -1.23 14.40 -3.31
CA GLU A 85 -1.54 15.56 -2.48
C GLU A 85 -2.43 16.48 -3.30
N GLY A 86 -3.69 16.63 -2.89
CA GLY A 86 -4.68 17.38 -3.64
C GLY A 86 -4.23 18.82 -3.88
N ASN A 87 -3.83 19.12 -5.12
CA ASN A 87 -4.13 20.39 -5.73
C ASN A 87 -5.67 20.42 -5.86
N GLU A 88 -6.29 21.51 -5.40
CA GLU A 88 -7.74 21.78 -5.43
C GLU A 88 -8.52 21.22 -6.63
N PRO A 89 -9.83 20.94 -6.47
CA PRO A 89 -10.66 20.32 -7.51
C PRO A 89 -10.53 21.08 -8.83
N LYS A 90 -10.14 20.37 -9.90
CA LYS A 90 -10.38 20.82 -11.27
C LYS A 90 -11.89 20.89 -11.47
N SER A 91 -12.49 22.01 -11.09
CA SER A 91 -13.81 22.42 -11.54
C SER A 91 -13.78 22.34 -13.06
N ALA A 92 -14.49 21.36 -13.62
CA ALA A 92 -14.81 21.33 -15.04
C ALA A 92 -15.79 22.48 -15.29
N ASN A 93 -15.25 23.68 -15.48
CA ASN A 93 -15.92 24.78 -16.11
C ASN A 93 -16.21 24.39 -17.58
N SER A 94 -17.33 23.71 -17.78
CA SER A 94 -17.93 23.53 -19.10
C SER A 94 -18.37 24.91 -19.61
N SER A 95 -17.52 25.52 -20.43
CA SER A 95 -17.86 26.71 -21.23
C SER A 95 -18.02 26.29 -22.69
N ASN A 96 -19.29 26.20 -23.09
CA ASN A 96 -19.87 26.58 -24.38
C ASN A 96 -19.07 26.37 -25.68
N SER A 97 -19.68 25.64 -26.62
CA SER A 97 -19.91 26.09 -28.01
C SER A 97 -21.14 25.40 -28.58
#